data_AF-A0A366ZVP1-F1
#
_entry.id   AF-A0A366ZVP1-F1
#
_cell.length_a   1.000
_cell.length_b   1.000
_cell.length_c   1.000
_cell.angle_alpha   90.00
_cell.angle_beta   90.00
_cell.angle_gamma   90.00
#
_symmetry.space_group_name_H-M   'P 1'
#
loop_
_entity.id
_entity.type
_entity.pdbx_description
1 polymer ?
#
loop_
_entity_poly.entity_id
_entity_poly.type
_entity_poly.pdbx_seq_one_letter_code
_entity_poly.pdbx_strand_id
1 'polypeptide(L)'
;MPMWRAVLSGRGLNASLVFAEAGWEPQSLADFLDGIAADWRGWVGDRRWHSEAAEMRFVLRHDKTNTVLVRVELEDGAPPRWRCEAELEVDPGVFQQLAVEVRQAVP
;
A
#
# COMPACT_ATOMS: atom_id res chain seq x y z
N MET A 1 3.39 -10.29 15.20
CA MET A 1 3.63 -9.13 14.32
C MET A 1 3.53 -9.63 12.89
N PRO A 2 2.54 -9.18 12.11
CA PRO A 2 2.37 -9.62 10.73
C PRO A 2 3.59 -9.25 9.88
N MET A 3 4.03 -10.21 9.07
CA MET A 3 5.12 -10.05 8.11
C MET A 3 4.51 -10.07 6.72
N TRP A 4 4.88 -9.08 5.91
CA TRP A 4 4.36 -8.90 4.57
C TRP A 4 5.48 -9.04 3.55
N ARG A 5 5.16 -9.66 2.41
CA ARG A 5 6.04 -9.64 1.24
C ARG A 5 5.45 -8.70 0.20
N ALA A 6 6.13 -7.59 -0.07
CA ALA A 6 5.82 -6.72 -1.21
C ALA A 6 6.58 -7.18 -2.44
N VAL A 7 5.90 -7.16 -3.59
CA VAL A 7 6.49 -7.38 -4.91
C VAL A 7 5.99 -6.28 -5.83
N LEU A 8 6.92 -5.54 -6.43
CA LEU A 8 6.65 -4.53 -7.45
C LEU A 8 7.28 -4.99 -8.76
N SER A 9 6.43 -5.29 -9.75
CA SER A 9 6.89 -5.82 -11.05
C SER A 9 6.20 -5.11 -12.21
N GLY A 10 6.90 -4.96 -13.33
CA GLY A 10 6.42 -4.22 -14.50
C GLY A 10 7.47 -4.11 -15.62
N ARG A 11 7.34 -3.09 -16.48
CA ARG A 11 8.22 -2.84 -17.64
C ARG A 11 9.69 -2.58 -17.23
N GLY A 12 10.43 -3.64 -16.98
CA GLY A 12 11.83 -3.58 -16.53
C GLY A 12 12.02 -3.35 -15.03
N LEU A 13 10.93 -3.26 -14.26
CA LEU A 13 10.97 -3.18 -12.80
C LEU A 13 10.68 -4.56 -12.21
N ASN A 14 11.54 -5.01 -11.31
CA ASN A 14 11.30 -6.16 -10.45
C ASN A 14 12.01 -5.91 -9.11
N ALA A 15 11.22 -5.63 -8.08
CA ALA A 15 11.69 -5.42 -6.73
C ALA A 15 10.79 -6.19 -5.77
N SER A 16 11.39 -6.70 -4.69
CA SER A 16 10.63 -7.33 -3.63
C SER A 16 11.33 -7.14 -2.30
N LEU A 17 10.55 -7.00 -1.24
CA LEU A 17 11.06 -6.94 0.12
C LEU A 17 10.09 -7.62 1.08
N VAL A 18 10.62 -8.01 2.24
CA VAL A 18 9.82 -8.51 3.35
C VAL A 18 9.91 -7.48 4.46
N PHE A 19 8.77 -6.93 4.86
CA PHE A 19 8.70 -5.93 5.92
C PHE A 19 7.75 -6.41 7.00
N ALA A 20 7.87 -5.80 8.17
CA ALA A 20 6.97 -6.02 9.27
C ALA A 20 6.01 -4.85 9.43
N GLU A 21 4.78 -5.16 9.82
CA GLU A 21 3.79 -4.15 10.17
C GLU A 21 3.76 -3.99 11.69
N ALA A 22 3.84 -2.74 12.15
CA ALA A 22 3.85 -2.42 13.57
C ALA A 22 2.53 -2.80 14.23
N GLY A 23 2.58 -3.63 15.27
CA GLY A 23 1.39 -3.95 16.08
C GLY A 23 0.93 -2.82 17.01
N TRP A 24 1.70 -1.72 17.08
CA TRP A 24 1.43 -0.58 17.95
C TRP A 24 1.07 0.70 17.18
N GLU A 25 1.12 0.68 15.85
CA GLU A 25 0.68 1.81 15.04
C GLU A 25 -0.84 1.96 15.09
N PRO A 26 -1.35 3.20 15.01
CA PRO A 26 -2.78 3.47 15.16
C PRO A 26 -3.64 2.97 14.00
N GLN A 27 -3.03 2.59 12.87
CA GLN A 27 -3.73 2.13 11.68
C GLN A 27 -2.97 0.96 11.02
N SER A 28 -3.60 -0.22 11.00
CA SER A 28 -3.11 -1.33 10.19
C SER A 28 -3.32 -1.07 8.69
N LEU A 29 -2.62 -1.81 7.85
CA LEU A 29 -2.80 -1.85 6.40
C LEU A 29 -4.23 -2.25 6.05
N ALA A 30 -4.81 -3.20 6.77
CA ALA A 30 -6.21 -3.57 6.62
C ALA A 30 -7.13 -2.37 6.86
N ASP A 31 -7.00 -1.70 8.01
CA ASP A 31 -7.83 -0.54 8.36
C ASP A 31 -7.63 0.63 7.40
N PHE A 32 -6.41 0.82 6.90
CA PHE A 32 -6.13 1.79 5.84
C PHE A 32 -6.93 1.47 4.58
N LEU A 33 -6.84 0.24 4.08
CA LEU A 33 -7.54 -0.20 2.87
C LEU A 33 -9.06 -0.18 3.03
N ASP A 34 -9.59 -0.50 4.21
CA ASP A 34 -11.02 -0.33 4.49
C ASP A 34 -11.45 1.12 4.43
N GLY A 35 -10.63 2.04 4.94
CA GLY A 35 -10.89 3.47 4.82
C GLY A 35 -10.97 3.90 3.35
N ILE A 36 -10.07 3.38 2.49
CA ILE A 36 -10.12 3.61 1.04
C ILE A 36 -11.39 3.03 0.43
N ALA A 37 -11.75 1.80 0.80
CA ALA A 37 -12.93 1.11 0.29
C ALA A 37 -14.26 1.76 0.73
N ALA A 38 -14.32 2.27 1.96
CA ALA A 38 -15.48 2.98 2.50
C ALA A 38 -15.71 4.31 1.76
N ASP A 39 -14.63 5.01 1.44
CA ASP A 39 -14.64 6.28 0.73
C ASP A 39 -14.50 6.12 -0.79
N TRP A 40 -15.04 5.04 -1.37
CA TRP A 40 -14.95 4.73 -2.80
C TRP A 40 -15.53 5.83 -3.71
N ARG A 41 -16.42 6.68 -3.21
CA ARG A 41 -16.96 7.84 -3.95
C ARG A 41 -15.93 8.98 -4.09
N GLY A 42 -14.81 8.86 -3.38
CA GLY A 42 -13.68 9.78 -3.41
C GLY A 42 -13.48 10.56 -2.13
N TRP A 43 -12.26 11.06 -1.99
CA TRP A 43 -11.80 11.92 -0.89
C TRP A 43 -11.02 13.12 -1.42
N VAL A 44 -10.67 14.05 -0.54
CA VAL A 44 -9.84 15.21 -0.87
C VAL A 44 -8.42 14.97 -0.34
N GLY A 45 -7.42 15.28 -1.17
CA GLY A 45 -6.00 15.16 -0.81
C GLY A 45 -5.47 13.74 -0.91
N ASP A 46 -4.28 13.54 -0.34
CA ASP A 46 -3.59 12.26 -0.33
C ASP A 46 -3.96 11.46 0.92
N ARG A 47 -4.11 10.15 0.76
CA ARG A 47 -4.09 9.19 1.87
C ARG A 47 -2.79 8.44 1.87
N ARG A 48 -2.17 8.32 3.04
CA ARG A 48 -0.82 7.78 3.17
C ARG A 48 -0.80 6.69 4.22
N TRP A 49 -0.01 5.67 3.95
CA TRP A 49 0.30 4.59 4.88
C TRP A 49 1.75 4.17 4.68
N HIS A 50 2.41 3.69 5.73
CA HIS A 50 3.75 3.13 5.65
C HIS A 50 3.90 1.95 6.60
N SER A 51 4.87 1.07 6.34
CA SER A 51 5.28 0.04 7.30
C SER A 51 6.06 0.63 8.48
N GLU A 52 6.36 -0.19 9.49
CA GLU A 52 7.03 0.24 10.74
C GLU A 52 8.38 0.93 10.49
N ALA A 53 9.20 0.34 9.61
CA ALA A 53 10.49 0.87 9.22
C ALA A 53 10.40 1.77 7.95
N ALA A 54 9.19 2.05 7.49
CA ALA A 54 8.90 2.82 6.27
C ALA A 54 9.55 2.28 4.99
N GLU A 55 9.88 0.99 4.97
CA GLU A 55 10.38 0.23 3.81
C GLU A 55 9.33 0.12 2.71
N MET A 56 8.06 0.16 3.10
CA MET A 56 6.89 0.17 2.22
C MET A 56 6.12 1.47 2.47
N ARG A 57 5.78 2.21 1.41
CA ARG A 57 4.89 3.37 1.51
C ARG A 57 3.82 3.37 0.41
N PHE A 58 2.62 3.75 0.80
CA PHE A 58 1.50 4.03 -0.08
C PHE A 58 1.15 5.51 -0.05
N VAL A 59 0.92 6.09 -1.21
CA VAL A 59 0.26 7.38 -1.36
C VAL A 59 -0.86 7.23 -2.37
N LEU A 60 -2.11 7.38 -1.91
CA LEU A 60 -3.31 7.20 -2.70
C LEU A 60 -4.01 8.54 -2.92
N ARG A 61 -4.37 8.80 -4.18
CA ARG A 61 -5.12 9.99 -4.57
C ARG A 61 -6.30 9.59 -5.45
N HIS A 62 -7.49 10.02 -5.06
CA HIS A 62 -8.71 9.80 -5.85
C HIS A 62 -8.89 10.92 -6.87
N ASP A 63 -9.13 10.57 -8.14
CA ASP A 63 -9.37 11.53 -9.24
C ASP A 63 -10.79 12.12 -9.25
N LYS A 64 -11.66 11.60 -8.37
CA LYS A 64 -13.10 11.91 -8.22
C LYS A 64 -13.96 11.56 -9.43
N THR A 65 -13.41 10.82 -10.39
CA THR A 65 -14.09 10.34 -11.58
C THR A 65 -14.34 8.85 -11.44
N ASN A 66 -13.30 8.02 -11.44
CA ASN A 66 -13.40 6.58 -11.15
C ASN A 66 -12.03 5.90 -10.96
N THR A 67 -10.99 6.65 -10.61
CA THR A 67 -9.62 6.11 -10.54
C THR A 67 -8.93 6.55 -9.26
N VAL A 68 -8.25 5.60 -8.63
CA VAL A 68 -7.29 5.88 -7.58
C VAL A 68 -5.90 5.75 -8.17
N LEU A 69 -5.15 6.85 -8.16
CA LEU A 69 -3.72 6.80 -8.39
C LEU A 69 -3.05 6.29 -7.11
N VAL A 70 -2.40 5.14 -7.21
CA VAL A 70 -1.67 4.49 -6.13
C VAL A 70 -0.19 4.63 -6.44
N ARG A 71 0.52 5.44 -5.66
CA ARG A 71 1.98 5.47 -5.66
C ARG A 71 2.49 4.51 -4.60
N VAL A 72 3.30 3.56 -5.03
CA VAL A 72 3.96 2.57 -4.18
C VAL A 72 5.45 2.84 -4.18
N GLU A 73 6.02 3.00 -2.99
CA GLU A 73 7.47 3.08 -2.82
C GLU A 73 7.95 1.91 -1.98
N LEU A 74 9.04 1.32 -2.45
CA LEU A 74 9.80 0.29 -1.76
C LEU A 74 11.22 0.80 -1.55
N GLU A 75 11.77 0.65 -0.35
CA GLU A 75 13.18 0.93 -0.09
C GLU A 75 13.80 -0.04 0.92
N ASP A 76 15.10 -0.28 0.75
CA ASP A 76 15.92 -1.02 1.70
C ASP A 76 17.17 -0.18 2.03
N GLY A 77 17.37 0.08 3.31
CA GLY A 77 18.48 0.87 3.84
C GLY A 77 19.78 0.08 4.05
N ALA A 78 19.73 -1.25 3.99
CA ALA A 78 20.90 -2.12 4.09
C ALA A 78 21.66 -2.17 2.75
N PRO A 79 23.01 -2.23 2.75
CA PRO A 79 23.76 -2.46 1.52
C PRO A 79 23.46 -3.85 0.89
N PRO A 80 23.21 -3.93 -0.43
CA PRO A 80 23.13 -2.82 -1.38
C PRO A 80 21.85 -2.00 -1.17
N ARG A 81 22.01 -0.69 -1.00
CA ARG A 81 20.88 0.23 -0.77
C ARG A 81 20.13 0.43 -2.07
N TRP A 82 18.80 0.39 -2.00
CA TRP A 82 17.96 0.63 -3.17
C TRP A 82 16.64 1.27 -2.78
N ARG A 83 16.05 1.96 -3.75
CA ARG A 83 14.69 2.48 -3.70
C ARG A 83 14.06 2.34 -5.08
N CYS A 84 12.81 1.92 -5.13
CA CYS A 84 12.02 1.94 -6.35
C CYS A 84 10.62 2.47 -6.08
N GLU A 85 10.01 2.99 -7.14
CA GLU A 85 8.69 3.59 -7.10
C GLU A 85 7.91 3.17 -8.34
N ALA A 86 6.61 2.95 -8.18
CA ALA A 86 5.69 2.85 -9.30
C ALA A 86 4.38 3.56 -8.97
N GLU A 87 3.72 4.03 -10.03
CA GLU A 87 2.38 4.56 -9.99
C GLU A 87 1.45 3.59 -10.72
N LEU A 88 0.31 3.29 -10.10
CA LEU A 88 -0.71 2.41 -10.64
C LEU A 88 -2.05 3.14 -10.63
N GLU A 89 -2.78 3.03 -11.73
CA GLU A 89 -4.18 3.40 -11.79
C GLU A 89 -5.02 2.19 -11.38
N VAL A 90 -5.79 2.34 -10.31
CA VAL A 90 -6.58 1.25 -9.73
C VAL A 90 -8.05 1.65 -9.64
N ASP A 91 -8.93 0.72 -10.01
CA ASP A 91 -10.38 0.89 -9.84
C ASP A 91 -10.72 0.91 -8.33
N PRO A 92 -11.47 1.91 -7.84
CA PRO A 92 -11.86 2.03 -6.44
C PRO A 92 -12.55 0.78 -5.87
N GLY A 93 -13.28 0.01 -6.69
CA GLY A 93 -13.99 -1.20 -6.28
C GLY A 93 -13.07 -2.34 -5.83
N VAL A 94 -11.81 -2.35 -6.28
CA VAL A 94 -10.83 -3.40 -5.90
C VAL A 94 -10.46 -3.33 -4.43
N PHE A 95 -10.51 -2.14 -3.81
CA PHE A 95 -10.08 -1.97 -2.42
C PHE A 95 -10.96 -2.71 -1.41
N GLN A 96 -12.24 -2.95 -1.71
CA GLN A 96 -13.10 -3.78 -0.84
C GLN A 96 -12.58 -5.22 -0.75
N GLN A 97 -12.30 -5.83 -1.89
CA GLN A 97 -11.78 -7.20 -1.93
C GLN A 97 -10.39 -7.27 -1.28
N LEU A 98 -9.53 -6.30 -1.58
CA LEU A 98 -8.18 -6.24 -1.03
C LEU A 98 -8.17 -6.12 0.50
N ALA A 99 -9.05 -5.30 1.08
CA ALA A 99 -9.15 -5.17 2.53
C ALA A 99 -9.58 -6.48 3.22
N VAL A 100 -10.49 -7.25 2.60
CA VAL A 100 -10.90 -8.57 3.11
C VAL A 100 -9.74 -9.56 3.04
N GLU A 101 -9.03 -9.62 1.92
CA GLU A 101 -7.89 -10.53 1.73
C GLU A 101 -6.76 -10.23 2.71
N VAL A 102 -6.43 -8.95 2.91
CA VAL A 102 -5.40 -8.51 3.88
C VAL A 102 -5.80 -8.89 5.30
N ARG A 103 -7.06 -8.70 5.71
CA ARG A 103 -7.53 -9.13 7.04
C ARG A 103 -7.38 -10.64 7.27
N GLN A 104 -7.68 -11.45 6.25
CA GLN A 104 -7.60 -12.91 6.37
C GLN A 104 -6.17 -13.44 6.31
N ALA A 105 -5.25 -12.68 5.74
CA ALA A 105 -3.83 -13.03 5.66
C ALA A 105 -3.09 -12.78 6.99
N VAL A 106 -3.63 -11.97 7.89
CA VAL A 106 -3.10 -11.77 9.24
C VAL A 106 -3.67 -12.85 10.17
N PRO A 107 -2.83 -13.73 10.75
CA PRO A 107 -3.26 -14.79 11.66
C PRO A 107 -3.72 -14.29 13.04
#